data_AF-A0A3B0U915-F1
#
_entry.id   AF-A0A3B0U915-F1
#
_cell.length_a   1.000
_cell.length_b   1.000
_cell.length_c   1.000
_cell.angle_alpha   90.00
_cell.angle_beta   90.00
_cell.angle_gamma   90.00
#
_symmetry.space_group_name_H-M   'P 1'
#
loop_
_entity.id
_entity.type
_entity.pdbx_description
1 polymer ?
#
loop_
_entity_poly.entity_id
_entity_poly.type
_entity_poly.pdbx_seq_one_letter_code
_entity_poly.pdbx_strand_id
1 'polypeptide(L)'
;MHYKQFSTKLLLIGAMIAAAPTPVMAQDTAIDPAPIDALVHERFLAIYSGLCDELLTGPDLTATEPYIYQLFFRRSYQSSDQPDIEYRLYEYPCYAGAYNISSVYFSANDYDEVEQIFFPFPDYDVTYKDEEETIVDQVTLNGFYAWENLTNPGFDEKSMTLYSNSKWRGLGDASSSGRWQFKEGRWLLKSFDIDPTYDGKISMIRIFGEGKPPTYE
;
A
#
# COMPACT_ATOMS: atom_id res chain seq x y z
N MET A 1 77.49 -28.71 -56.35
CA MET A 1 77.05 -28.29 -57.70
C MET A 1 75.72 -27.55 -57.54
N HIS A 2 75.70 -26.27 -57.94
CA HIS A 2 74.59 -25.33 -58.20
C HIS A 2 73.31 -25.36 -57.34
N TYR A 3 73.06 -24.37 -56.47
CA TYR A 3 72.40 -23.06 -56.69
C TYR A 3 70.94 -23.13 -57.23
N LYS A 4 69.96 -22.70 -56.42
CA LYS A 4 69.20 -21.44 -56.64
C LYS A 4 68.17 -21.17 -55.54
N GLN A 5 68.30 -19.97 -54.94
CA GLN A 5 67.24 -19.25 -54.23
C GLN A 5 66.12 -18.87 -55.20
N PHE A 6 64.87 -18.90 -54.73
CA PHE A 6 63.80 -18.04 -55.26
C PHE A 6 63.05 -17.41 -54.09
N SER A 7 63.04 -16.08 -54.12
CA SER A 7 62.31 -15.17 -53.25
C SER A 7 60.93 -14.97 -53.84
N THR A 8 59.89 -15.13 -53.03
CA THR A 8 58.59 -14.49 -53.29
C THR A 8 58.05 -13.92 -51.98
N LYS A 9 58.13 -12.59 -51.87
CA LYS A 9 57.37 -11.83 -50.88
C LYS A 9 55.89 -11.98 -51.23
N LEU A 10 55.08 -12.50 -50.31
CA LEU A 10 53.63 -12.35 -50.37
C LEU A 10 53.20 -11.49 -49.18
N LEU A 11 52.78 -10.27 -49.51
CA LEU A 11 52.05 -9.36 -48.66
C LEU A 11 50.69 -10.01 -48.36
N LEU A 12 50.35 -10.26 -47.10
CA LEU A 12 48.99 -10.59 -46.70
C LEU A 12 48.47 -9.50 -45.75
N ILE A 13 47.40 -8.91 -46.24
CA ILE A 13 46.67 -7.76 -45.75
C ILE A 13 46.06 -8.09 -44.39
N GLY A 14 46.33 -7.25 -43.38
CA GLY A 14 45.66 -7.32 -42.09
C GLY A 14 44.18 -6.95 -42.25
N ALA A 15 43.29 -7.92 -42.01
CA ALA A 15 41.88 -7.66 -41.85
C ALA A 15 41.64 -7.09 -40.44
N MET A 16 41.50 -5.77 -40.33
CA MET A 16 40.89 -5.16 -39.15
C MET A 16 39.40 -5.49 -39.16
N ILE A 17 38.97 -6.35 -38.24
CA ILE A 17 37.56 -6.55 -37.93
C ILE A 17 37.11 -5.31 -37.15
N ALA A 18 36.46 -4.37 -37.83
CA ALA A 18 35.72 -3.31 -37.18
C ALA A 18 34.48 -3.93 -36.52
N ALA A 19 34.54 -4.16 -35.21
CA ALA A 19 33.36 -4.49 -34.42
C ALA A 19 32.46 -3.25 -34.36
N ALA A 20 31.40 -3.24 -35.16
CA ALA A 20 30.33 -2.26 -35.00
C ALA A 20 29.62 -2.51 -33.67
N PRO A 21 29.42 -1.51 -32.80
CA PRO A 21 28.61 -1.68 -31.60
C PRO A 21 27.17 -1.97 -32.06
N THR A 22 26.69 -3.17 -31.77
CA THR A 22 25.27 -3.50 -31.91
C THR A 22 24.48 -2.57 -30.99
N PRO A 23 23.46 -1.85 -31.48
CA PRO A 23 22.57 -1.11 -30.61
C PRO A 23 21.90 -2.11 -29.67
N VAL A 24 22.15 -1.97 -28.37
CA VAL A 24 21.38 -2.65 -27.34
C VAL A 24 19.98 -2.06 -27.42
N MET A 25 19.06 -2.81 -28.02
CA MET A 25 17.63 -2.54 -27.91
C MET A 25 17.29 -2.70 -26.43
N ALA A 26 16.89 -1.59 -25.78
CA ALA A 26 16.28 -1.64 -24.46
C ALA A 26 15.07 -2.57 -24.56
N GLN A 27 15.15 -3.71 -23.88
CA GLN A 27 14.09 -4.69 -23.85
C GLN A 27 13.03 -4.12 -22.91
N ASP A 28 11.90 -3.70 -23.49
CA ASP A 28 10.71 -3.27 -22.76
C ASP A 28 10.12 -4.52 -22.09
N THR A 29 10.72 -4.93 -20.97
CA THR A 29 10.22 -6.03 -20.16
C THR A 29 9.09 -5.49 -19.30
N ALA A 30 7.91 -5.32 -19.90
CA ALA A 30 6.68 -5.37 -19.11
C ALA A 30 6.63 -6.77 -18.48
N ILE A 31 6.95 -6.84 -17.20
CA ILE A 31 6.93 -8.08 -16.41
C ILE A 31 5.47 -8.51 -16.30
N ASP A 32 5.20 -9.79 -16.54
CA ASP A 32 3.89 -10.40 -16.26
C ASP A 32 3.58 -10.19 -14.77
N PRO A 33 2.44 -9.58 -14.36
CA PRO A 33 2.15 -9.34 -12.95
C PRO A 33 1.81 -10.62 -12.17
N ALA A 34 1.54 -11.75 -12.83
CA ALA A 34 1.13 -12.99 -12.17
C ALA A 34 2.16 -13.55 -11.14
N PRO A 35 3.49 -13.50 -11.36
CA PRO A 35 4.48 -13.93 -10.39
C PRO A 35 4.55 -13.04 -9.14
N ILE A 36 4.34 -11.71 -9.27
CA ILE A 36 4.38 -10.81 -8.11
C ILE A 36 3.11 -10.94 -7.26
N ASP A 37 1.95 -11.11 -7.89
CA ASP A 37 0.68 -11.36 -7.20
C ASP A 37 0.76 -12.65 -6.36
N ALA A 38 1.33 -13.71 -6.93
CA ALA A 38 1.56 -14.98 -6.23
C ALA A 38 2.52 -14.84 -5.04
N LEU A 39 3.59 -14.05 -5.18
CA LEU A 39 4.53 -13.78 -4.08
C LEU A 39 3.87 -12.99 -2.95
N VAL A 40 3.06 -11.98 -3.27
CA VAL A 40 2.30 -11.23 -2.26
C VAL A 40 1.34 -12.15 -1.51
N HIS A 41 0.65 -13.04 -2.23
CA HIS A 41 -0.25 -14.02 -1.63
C HIS A 41 0.49 -15.00 -0.71
N GLU A 42 1.67 -15.48 -1.11
CA GLU A 42 2.54 -16.31 -0.26
C GLU A 42 2.90 -15.59 1.05
N ARG A 43 3.24 -14.29 0.98
CA ARG A 43 3.56 -13.47 2.15
C ARG A 43 2.35 -13.25 3.06
N PHE A 44 1.17 -13.02 2.48
CA PHE A 44 -0.07 -12.96 3.23
C PHE A 44 -0.31 -14.27 4.00
N LEU A 45 -0.30 -15.42 3.32
CA LEU A 45 -0.51 -16.72 3.96
C LEU A 45 0.52 -17.02 5.05
N ALA A 46 1.78 -16.66 4.84
CA ALA A 46 2.84 -16.88 5.82
C ALA A 46 2.64 -16.12 7.15
N ILE A 47 1.99 -14.96 7.10
CA ILE A 47 1.78 -14.09 8.27
C ILE A 47 0.40 -14.33 8.90
N TYR A 48 -0.62 -14.52 8.06
CA TYR A 48 -2.02 -14.41 8.45
C TYR A 48 -2.82 -15.71 8.42
N SER A 49 -2.22 -16.83 8.01
CA SER A 49 -2.84 -18.15 8.19
C SER A 49 -3.04 -18.42 9.69
N GLY A 50 -4.27 -18.76 10.10
CA GLY A 50 -4.64 -18.90 11.51
C GLY A 50 -5.11 -17.60 12.18
N LEU A 51 -4.89 -16.45 11.56
CA LEU A 51 -5.31 -15.13 12.08
C LEU A 51 -6.54 -14.60 11.35
N CYS A 52 -6.54 -14.63 10.01
CA CYS A 52 -7.68 -14.15 9.21
C CYS A 52 -8.74 -15.24 8.94
N ASP A 53 -8.66 -16.39 9.62
CA ASP A 53 -9.41 -17.60 9.28
C ASP A 53 -10.94 -17.45 9.37
N GLU A 54 -11.46 -16.49 10.15
CA GLU A 54 -12.90 -16.25 10.30
C GLU A 54 -13.58 -15.83 8.99
N LEU A 55 -12.83 -15.23 8.05
CA LEU A 55 -13.30 -14.93 6.70
C LEU A 55 -12.96 -16.03 5.67
N LEU A 56 -12.17 -17.04 6.08
CA LEU A 56 -11.71 -18.15 5.24
C LEU A 56 -12.58 -19.41 5.33
N THR A 57 -13.65 -19.41 6.13
CA THR A 57 -14.51 -20.59 6.35
C THR A 57 -15.60 -20.82 5.29
N GLY A 58 -15.48 -20.21 4.11
CA GLY A 58 -16.33 -20.52 2.96
C GLY A 58 -16.05 -21.92 2.39
N PRO A 59 -16.98 -22.53 1.62
CA PRO A 59 -16.78 -23.86 1.02
C PRO A 59 -15.64 -23.92 -0.01
N ASP A 60 -15.06 -22.77 -0.38
CA ASP A 60 -13.86 -22.64 -1.19
C ASP A 60 -12.78 -22.05 -0.28
N LEU A 61 -11.87 -22.89 0.24
CA LEU A 61 -10.78 -22.55 1.17
C LEU A 61 -9.67 -21.74 0.49
N THR A 62 -10.01 -20.87 -0.46
CA THR A 62 -9.07 -19.90 -1.03
C THR A 62 -9.01 -18.74 -0.07
N ALA A 63 -7.82 -18.42 0.44
CA ALA A 63 -7.56 -17.13 1.07
C ALA A 63 -8.24 -16.03 0.24
N THR A 64 -9.02 -15.16 0.88
CA THR A 64 -9.82 -14.13 0.21
C THR A 64 -8.93 -13.46 -0.84
N GLU A 65 -9.28 -13.62 -2.12
CA GLU A 65 -8.55 -12.96 -3.20
C GLU A 65 -8.47 -11.45 -2.87
N PRO A 66 -7.28 -10.84 -2.94
CA PRO A 66 -7.16 -9.44 -2.55
C PRO A 66 -7.87 -8.55 -3.55
N TYR A 67 -8.35 -7.41 -3.09
CA TYR A 67 -8.58 -6.29 -4.00
C TYR A 67 -7.21 -5.71 -4.38
N ILE A 68 -6.94 -5.60 -5.68
CA ILE A 68 -5.67 -5.10 -6.21
C ILE A 68 -5.91 -3.74 -6.86
N TYR A 69 -5.19 -2.73 -6.39
CA TYR A 69 -5.21 -1.38 -6.96
C TYR A 69 -3.85 -1.03 -7.55
N GLN A 70 -3.83 -0.63 -8.82
CA GLN A 70 -2.62 -0.20 -9.51
C GLN A 70 -2.53 1.34 -9.49
N LEU A 71 -1.46 1.86 -8.89
CA LEU A 71 -1.19 3.28 -8.75
C LEU A 71 0.04 3.67 -9.57
N PHE A 72 0.04 4.89 -10.08
CA PHE A 72 1.18 5.47 -10.78
C PHE A 72 1.53 6.80 -10.11
N PHE A 73 2.79 6.98 -9.71
CA PHE A 73 3.20 8.19 -9.01
C PHE A 73 4.56 8.71 -9.45
N ARG A 74 4.79 9.98 -9.16
CA ARG A 74 6.10 10.62 -9.34
C ARG A 74 6.68 11.02 -8.00
N ARG A 75 7.97 10.75 -7.81
CA ARG A 75 8.74 11.33 -6.71
C ARG A 75 9.11 12.76 -7.07
N SER A 76 9.17 13.62 -6.06
CA SER A 76 9.52 15.03 -6.20
C SER A 76 10.89 15.29 -6.84
N TYR A 77 11.81 14.32 -6.78
CA TYR A 77 13.15 14.40 -7.37
C TYR A 77 13.27 13.75 -8.76
N GLN A 78 12.21 13.12 -9.29
CA GLN A 78 12.26 12.57 -10.65
C GLN A 78 12.35 13.68 -11.68
N SER A 79 13.27 13.53 -12.64
CA SER A 79 13.34 14.43 -13.78
C SER A 79 12.10 14.29 -14.66
N SER A 80 11.76 15.33 -15.43
CA SER A 80 10.52 15.37 -16.21
C SER A 80 10.41 14.29 -17.30
N ASP A 81 11.53 13.72 -17.71
CA ASP A 81 11.66 12.68 -18.74
C ASP A 81 11.58 11.25 -18.19
N GLN A 82 11.69 11.06 -16.87
CA GLN A 82 11.49 9.74 -16.25
C GLN A 82 10.01 9.36 -16.25
N PRO A 83 9.64 8.08 -16.45
CA PRO A 83 8.26 7.63 -16.35
C PRO A 83 7.74 7.68 -14.90
N ASP A 84 6.42 7.60 -14.76
CA ASP A 84 5.79 7.40 -13.45
C ASP A 84 6.13 5.99 -12.93
N ILE A 85 6.24 5.89 -11.61
CA ILE A 85 6.56 4.65 -10.90
C ILE A 85 5.26 3.89 -10.64
N GLU A 86 5.25 2.62 -10.96
CA GLU A 86 4.14 1.71 -10.65
C GLU A 86 4.19 1.27 -9.18
N TYR A 87 3.02 1.22 -8.55
CA TYR A 87 2.82 0.71 -7.20
C TYR A 87 1.51 -0.08 -7.15
N ARG A 88 1.57 -1.34 -6.70
CA ARG A 88 0.39 -2.18 -6.50
C ARG A 88 0.06 -2.22 -5.02
N LEU A 89 -1.18 -1.90 -4.67
CA LEU A 89 -1.74 -2.05 -3.32
C LEU A 89 -2.66 -3.27 -3.31
N TYR A 90 -2.44 -4.17 -2.35
CA TYR A 90 -3.25 -5.36 -2.14
C TYR A 90 -3.99 -5.21 -0.82
N GLU A 91 -5.31 -5.31 -0.87
CA GLU A 91 -6.19 -5.32 0.29
C GLU A 91 -6.74 -6.73 0.51
N TYR A 92 -6.43 -7.33 1.66
CA TYR A 92 -6.95 -8.62 2.07
C TYR A 92 -7.97 -8.42 3.19
N PRO A 93 -9.27 -8.68 2.95
CA PRO A 93 -10.25 -8.81 4.02
C PRO A 93 -9.79 -9.89 5.01
N CYS A 94 -9.71 -9.56 6.29
CA CYS A 94 -9.08 -10.41 7.30
C CYS A 94 -10.00 -10.75 8.48
N TYR A 95 -10.54 -9.75 9.18
CA TYR A 95 -11.38 -9.98 10.36
C TYR A 95 -12.81 -9.49 10.12
N ALA A 96 -13.79 -10.19 10.70
CA ALA A 96 -15.19 -9.79 10.66
C ALA A 96 -15.82 -9.85 12.05
N GLY A 97 -16.20 -8.68 12.57
CA GLY A 97 -17.01 -8.53 13.77
C GLY A 97 -18.45 -8.15 13.45
N ALA A 98 -19.29 -8.01 14.48
CA ALA A 98 -20.73 -7.76 14.34
C ALA A 98 -21.11 -6.54 13.48
N TYR A 99 -20.24 -5.53 13.39
CA TYR A 99 -20.50 -4.28 12.66
C TYR A 99 -19.36 -3.83 11.74
N ASN A 100 -18.24 -4.56 11.76
CA ASN A 100 -16.97 -4.13 11.19
C ASN A 100 -16.33 -5.29 10.45
N ILE A 101 -15.80 -5.02 9.26
CA ILE A 101 -14.83 -5.88 8.59
C ILE A 101 -13.53 -5.11 8.55
N SER A 102 -12.40 -5.75 8.85
CA SER A 102 -11.10 -5.11 8.69
C SER A 102 -10.23 -5.86 7.70
N SER A 103 -9.41 -5.09 6.99
CA SER A 103 -8.49 -5.59 5.97
C SER A 103 -7.05 -5.29 6.34
N VAL A 104 -6.14 -6.17 5.93
CA VAL A 104 -4.68 -5.96 6.02
C VAL A 104 -4.11 -5.69 4.63
N TYR A 105 -2.98 -4.99 4.56
CA TYR A 105 -2.48 -4.45 3.31
C TYR A 105 -1.04 -4.86 3.01
N PHE A 106 -0.78 -5.12 1.73
CA PHE A 106 0.54 -5.33 1.18
C PHE A 106 0.75 -4.42 -0.02
N SER A 107 2.01 -4.18 -0.37
CA SER A 107 2.37 -3.56 -1.63
C SER A 107 3.45 -4.29 -2.38
N ALA A 108 3.45 -4.09 -3.70
CA ALA A 108 4.57 -4.40 -4.57
C ALA A 108 4.94 -3.16 -5.39
N ASN A 109 6.23 -2.88 -5.54
CA ASN A 109 6.72 -1.79 -6.39
C ASN A 109 7.34 -2.31 -7.71
N ASP A 110 7.85 -1.40 -8.52
CA ASP A 110 8.50 -1.66 -9.80
C ASP A 110 9.83 -2.44 -9.70
N TYR A 111 10.34 -2.69 -8.50
CA TYR A 111 11.51 -3.53 -8.22
C TYR A 111 11.15 -4.91 -7.66
N ASP A 112 9.87 -5.32 -7.76
CA ASP A 112 9.32 -6.55 -7.17
C ASP A 112 9.50 -6.65 -5.64
N GLU A 113 9.68 -5.51 -4.96
CA GLU A 113 9.76 -5.46 -3.50
C GLU A 113 8.37 -5.58 -2.90
N VAL A 114 8.12 -6.69 -2.19
CA VAL A 114 6.87 -6.93 -1.46
C VAL A 114 7.01 -6.51 -0.01
N GLU A 115 6.12 -5.62 0.44
CA GLU A 115 6.10 -5.11 1.82
C GLU A 115 4.70 -5.24 2.43
N GLN A 116 4.62 -5.59 3.71
CA GLN A 116 3.40 -5.38 4.48
C GLN A 116 3.29 -3.90 4.84
N ILE A 117 2.11 -3.33 4.66
CA ILE A 117 1.86 -1.93 5.00
C ILE A 117 1.38 -1.83 6.44
N PHE A 118 1.99 -0.89 7.16
CA PHE A 118 1.51 -0.41 8.44
C PHE A 118 1.18 1.07 8.34
N PHE A 119 0.08 1.46 8.96
CA PHE A 119 -0.42 2.82 8.95
C PHE A 119 -0.07 3.52 10.26
N PRO A 120 0.34 4.80 10.22
CA PRO A 120 0.40 5.59 11.44
C PRO A 120 -1.02 5.79 11.96
N PHE A 121 -1.28 5.33 13.19
CA PHE A 121 -2.57 5.36 13.84
C PHE A 121 -2.46 6.12 15.17
N PRO A 122 -3.37 7.06 15.49
CA PRO A 122 -3.31 7.81 16.73
C PRO A 122 -3.49 6.93 17.97
N ASP A 123 -2.68 7.16 18.99
CA ASP A 123 -2.94 6.71 20.37
C ASP A 123 -3.56 7.87 21.15
N TYR A 124 -4.72 7.67 21.77
CA TYR A 124 -5.45 8.73 22.45
C TYR A 124 -6.33 8.22 23.58
N ASP A 125 -6.56 9.10 24.56
CA ASP A 125 -7.47 8.86 25.68
C ASP A 125 -8.67 9.80 25.60
N VAL A 126 -9.82 9.31 26.07
CA VAL A 126 -11.04 10.11 26.27
C VAL A 126 -11.46 10.03 27.73
N THR A 127 -11.73 11.17 28.35
CA THR A 127 -12.35 11.25 29.67
C THR A 127 -13.74 11.87 29.57
N TYR A 128 -14.63 11.48 30.47
CA TYR A 128 -16.04 11.86 30.47
C TYR A 128 -16.44 12.55 31.77
N LYS A 129 -17.47 13.40 31.72
CA LYS A 129 -18.03 14.09 32.89
C LYS A 129 -19.13 13.29 33.58
N ASP A 130 -19.67 12.29 32.89
CA ASP A 130 -20.78 11.44 33.29
C ASP A 130 -20.41 9.95 33.13
N GLU A 131 -21.11 9.07 33.85
CA GLU A 131 -20.86 7.62 33.81
C GLU A 131 -21.39 6.98 32.52
N GLU A 132 -22.38 7.61 31.89
CA GLU A 132 -22.99 7.15 30.64
C GLU A 132 -22.15 7.51 29.39
N GLU A 133 -21.02 8.20 29.57
CA GLU A 133 -20.08 8.59 28.51
C GLU A 133 -20.74 9.44 27.40
N THR A 134 -21.73 10.27 27.76
CA THR A 134 -22.45 11.13 26.82
C THR A 134 -21.85 12.54 26.73
N ILE A 135 -21.03 12.94 27.70
CA ILE A 135 -20.39 14.25 27.76
C ILE A 135 -18.88 14.09 27.89
N VAL A 136 -18.17 14.35 26.79
CA VAL A 136 -16.70 14.39 26.77
C VAL A 136 -16.20 15.52 27.68
N ASP A 137 -15.25 15.19 28.55
CA ASP A 137 -14.48 16.17 29.31
C ASP A 137 -13.23 16.59 28.52
N GLN A 138 -12.39 15.61 28.16
CA GLN A 138 -11.13 15.85 27.47
C GLN A 138 -10.79 14.70 26.51
N VAL A 139 -10.13 15.05 25.41
CA VAL A 139 -9.43 14.09 24.54
C VAL A 139 -7.95 14.44 24.51
N THR A 140 -7.11 13.45 24.75
CA THR A 140 -5.64 13.62 24.77
C THR A 140 -5.02 12.76 23.70
N LEU A 141 -4.32 13.36 22.74
CA LEU A 141 -3.51 12.64 21.76
C LEU A 141 -2.13 12.36 22.37
N ASN A 142 -1.81 11.09 22.57
CA ASN A 142 -0.60 10.63 23.25
C ASN A 142 0.55 10.36 22.26
N GLY A 143 0.22 10.07 21.01
CA GLY A 143 1.21 9.79 19.97
C GLY A 143 0.64 8.99 18.82
N PHE A 144 1.51 8.22 18.17
CA PHE A 144 1.15 7.35 17.06
C PHE A 144 1.87 6.02 17.18
N TYR A 145 1.20 4.96 16.76
CA TYR A 145 1.79 3.64 16.60
C TYR A 145 1.56 3.13 15.17
N ALA A 146 2.27 2.06 14.82
CA ALA A 146 2.11 1.37 13.55
C ALA A 146 0.97 0.36 13.68
N TRP A 147 -0.05 0.48 12.83
CA TRP A 147 -1.22 -0.38 12.84
C TRP A 147 -1.40 -1.08 11.50
N GLU A 148 -1.66 -2.38 11.54
CA GLU A 148 -1.60 -3.27 10.39
C GLU A 148 -2.92 -3.42 9.63
N ASN A 149 -4.04 -3.01 10.21
CA ASN A 149 -5.37 -3.20 9.63
C ASN A 149 -6.17 -1.90 9.52
N LEU A 150 -7.06 -1.81 8.54
CA LEU A 150 -8.05 -0.74 8.44
C LEU A 150 -9.46 -1.33 8.53
N THR A 151 -10.31 -0.73 9.35
CA THR A 151 -11.70 -1.15 9.55
C THR A 151 -12.64 -0.46 8.57
N ASN A 152 -13.57 -1.20 7.99
CA ASN A 152 -14.49 -0.82 6.92
C ASN A 152 -13.81 0.09 5.90
N PRO A 153 -12.74 -0.40 5.25
CA PRO A 153 -11.92 0.44 4.43
C PRO A 153 -12.65 0.89 3.17
N GLY A 154 -12.17 2.00 2.62
CA GLY A 154 -12.52 2.45 1.29
C GLY A 154 -11.30 3.05 0.62
N PHE A 155 -11.27 3.02 -0.71
CA PHE A 155 -10.20 3.61 -1.50
C PHE A 155 -10.77 4.52 -2.59
N ASP A 156 -10.29 5.76 -2.65
CA ASP A 156 -10.54 6.68 -3.75
C ASP A 156 -9.29 6.73 -4.64
N GLU A 157 -9.33 6.02 -5.76
CA GLU A 157 -8.23 5.94 -6.74
C GLU A 157 -7.85 7.30 -7.30
N LYS A 158 -8.82 8.21 -7.48
CA LYS A 158 -8.57 9.53 -8.09
C LYS A 158 -7.72 10.39 -7.19
N SER A 159 -8.02 10.38 -5.89
CA SER A 159 -7.21 11.09 -4.91
C SER A 159 -6.11 10.22 -4.31
N MET A 160 -6.05 8.92 -4.61
CA MET A 160 -5.19 7.92 -3.95
C MET A 160 -5.29 7.98 -2.41
N THR A 161 -6.52 8.06 -1.90
CA THR A 161 -6.79 8.15 -0.46
C THR A 161 -7.43 6.86 0.05
N LEU A 162 -6.82 6.25 1.07
CA LEU A 162 -7.44 5.22 1.89
C LEU A 162 -8.24 5.84 3.02
N TYR A 163 -9.38 5.23 3.32
CA TYR A 163 -10.29 5.58 4.40
C TYR A 163 -10.43 4.39 5.33
N SER A 164 -10.65 4.65 6.61
CA SER A 164 -11.12 3.64 7.57
C SER A 164 -12.24 4.24 8.41
N ASN A 165 -13.27 3.45 8.69
CA ASN A 165 -14.39 3.84 9.54
C ASN A 165 -14.67 2.71 10.53
N SER A 166 -14.25 2.87 11.78
CA SER A 166 -14.49 1.89 12.84
C SER A 166 -15.72 2.27 13.65
N LYS A 167 -16.72 1.39 13.69
CA LYS A 167 -17.87 1.55 14.59
C LYS A 167 -17.51 0.95 15.94
N TRP A 168 -17.56 1.75 17.01
CA TRP A 168 -17.27 1.25 18.35
C TRP A 168 -18.45 0.44 18.89
N ARG A 169 -19.68 0.81 18.49
CA ARG A 169 -20.89 0.03 18.74
C ARG A 169 -21.96 0.24 17.67
N GLY A 170 -22.86 -0.73 17.57
CA GLY A 170 -24.16 -0.60 16.91
C GLY A 170 -24.10 0.03 15.52
N LEU A 171 -24.89 1.10 15.33
CA LEU A 171 -25.00 1.80 14.05
C LEU A 171 -23.82 2.77 13.77
N GLY A 172 -22.90 2.95 14.72
CA GLY A 172 -21.75 3.85 14.59
C GLY A 172 -22.00 5.26 15.15
N ASP A 173 -22.87 5.39 16.15
CA ASP A 173 -23.03 6.63 16.92
C ASP A 173 -21.78 6.94 17.75
N ALA A 174 -21.06 5.92 18.23
CA ALA A 174 -19.68 6.04 18.66
C ALA A 174 -18.75 5.40 17.62
N SER A 175 -17.74 6.12 17.15
CA SER A 175 -16.91 5.68 16.02
C SER A 175 -15.58 6.43 15.88
N SER A 176 -14.72 5.92 15.00
CA SER A 176 -13.50 6.61 14.55
C SER A 176 -13.35 6.53 13.04
N SER A 177 -12.77 7.57 12.44
CA SER A 177 -12.57 7.67 10.99
C SER A 177 -11.17 8.22 10.68
N GLY A 178 -10.44 7.51 9.84
CA GLY A 178 -9.08 7.89 9.42
C GLY A 178 -8.96 8.07 7.91
N ARG A 179 -8.07 8.96 7.49
CA ARG A 179 -7.76 9.22 6.07
C ARG A 179 -6.26 9.21 5.84
N TRP A 180 -5.79 8.33 4.96
CA TRP A 180 -4.38 8.22 4.57
C TRP A 180 -4.23 8.52 3.08
N GLN A 181 -3.33 9.45 2.77
CA GLN A 181 -3.04 9.86 1.41
C GLN A 181 -1.76 9.15 0.94
N PHE A 182 -1.83 8.49 -0.20
CA PHE A 182 -0.63 7.99 -0.86
C PHE A 182 0.24 9.16 -1.33
N LYS A 183 1.53 9.12 -1.02
CA LYS A 183 2.53 10.09 -1.51
C LYS A 183 3.89 9.42 -1.60
N GLU A 184 4.44 9.39 -2.80
CA GLU A 184 5.80 8.93 -3.08
C GLU A 184 6.09 7.50 -2.53
N GLY A 185 5.15 6.57 -2.68
CA GLY A 185 5.33 5.19 -2.19
C GLY A 185 4.97 4.98 -0.71
N ARG A 186 4.37 5.96 -0.04
CA ARG A 186 4.05 5.90 1.40
C ARG A 186 2.63 6.36 1.69
N TRP A 187 2.05 5.86 2.78
CA TRP A 187 0.73 6.25 3.27
C TRP A 187 0.85 7.24 4.42
N LEU A 188 0.37 8.47 4.20
CA LEU A 188 0.47 9.55 5.18
C LEU A 188 -0.89 9.77 5.81
N LEU A 189 -1.01 9.63 7.14
CA LEU A 189 -2.21 10.06 7.85
C LEU A 189 -2.44 11.56 7.61
N LYS A 190 -3.62 11.91 7.12
CA LYS A 190 -4.04 13.29 6.84
C LYS A 190 -4.99 13.82 7.88
N SER A 191 -5.90 12.97 8.35
CA SER A 191 -6.81 13.30 9.42
C SER A 191 -7.27 12.06 10.17
N PHE A 192 -7.57 12.24 11.45
CA PHE A 192 -8.24 11.25 12.25
C PHE A 192 -9.30 11.94 13.11
N ASP A 193 -10.52 11.45 12.96
CA ASP A 193 -11.72 11.99 13.57
C ASP A 193 -12.34 10.90 14.46
N ILE A 194 -12.91 11.30 15.60
CA ILE A 194 -13.61 10.38 16.49
C ILE A 194 -14.97 10.96 16.87
N ASP A 195 -15.93 10.08 17.08
CA ASP A 195 -17.11 10.35 17.87
C ASP A 195 -17.03 9.46 19.12
N PRO A 196 -16.60 10.03 20.24
CA PRO A 196 -16.44 9.25 21.46
C PRO A 196 -17.70 9.29 22.33
N THR A 197 -18.80 9.90 21.87
CA THR A 197 -20.01 10.04 22.69
C THR A 197 -20.98 8.89 22.43
N TYR A 198 -21.61 8.40 23.50
CA TYR A 198 -22.59 7.32 23.43
C TYR A 198 -24.03 7.82 23.53
N ASP A 199 -24.31 9.00 22.95
CA ASP A 199 -25.59 9.71 23.08
C ASP A 199 -26.59 9.43 21.93
N GLY A 200 -26.21 8.57 20.97
CA GLY A 200 -27.04 8.20 19.82
C GLY A 200 -27.02 9.21 18.68
N LYS A 201 -26.16 10.24 18.71
CA LYS A 201 -25.95 11.20 17.63
C LYS A 201 -24.54 11.08 17.09
N ILE A 202 -24.35 11.55 15.85
CA ILE A 202 -23.02 11.65 15.24
C ILE A 202 -22.50 13.08 15.44
N SER A 203 -21.50 13.21 16.30
CA SER A 203 -20.84 14.44 16.74
C SER A 203 -19.32 14.31 16.66
N MET A 204 -18.82 14.13 15.44
CA MET A 204 -17.39 13.95 15.18
C MET A 204 -16.55 15.15 15.64
N ILE A 205 -15.39 14.84 16.23
CA ILE A 205 -14.33 15.78 16.54
C ILE A 205 -13.03 15.34 15.85
N ARG A 206 -12.25 16.31 15.38
CA ARG A 206 -10.93 16.04 14.79
C ARG A 206 -9.86 16.03 15.87
N ILE A 207 -9.14 14.92 16.02
CA ILE A 207 -8.03 14.79 16.98
C ILE A 207 -6.67 14.91 16.30
N PHE A 208 -6.62 14.70 14.98
CA PHE A 208 -5.43 14.90 14.17
C PHE A 208 -5.79 15.42 12.77
N GLY A 209 -4.96 16.31 12.23
CA GLY A 209 -5.11 16.86 10.88
C GLY A 209 -5.65 18.30 10.86
N GLU A 210 -5.73 18.87 9.67
CA GLU A 210 -6.21 20.25 9.46
C GLU A 210 -7.70 20.29 9.12
N GLY A 211 -8.38 21.39 9.47
CA GLY A 211 -9.79 21.61 9.14
C GLY A 211 -10.78 20.95 10.09
N LYS A 212 -12.06 20.89 9.71
CA LYS A 212 -13.14 20.27 10.50
C LYS A 212 -13.42 18.84 10.03
N PRO A 213 -13.94 17.96 10.92
CA PRO A 213 -14.44 16.65 10.52
C PRO A 213 -15.54 16.79 9.45
N PRO A 214 -15.73 15.79 8.57
CA PRO A 214 -16.87 15.74 7.68
C PRO A 214 -18.17 15.83 8.48
N THR A 215 -19.13 16.59 7.96
CA THR A 215 -20.49 16.60 8.50
C THR A 215 -21.27 15.46 7.84
N TYR A 216 -21.86 14.59 8.65
CA TYR A 216 -22.78 13.56 8.19
C TYR A 216 -24.20 14.10 8.40
N GLU A 217 -24.97 14.22 7.32
CA GLU A 217 -26.40 14.60 7.35
C GLU A 217 -27.30 13.38 7.58
#